data_AF-A0A7Z0NEU3-F1
#
_entry.id   AF-A0A7Z0NEU3-F1
#
_cell.length_a   1.000
_cell.length_b   1.000
_cell.length_c   1.000
_cell.angle_alpha   90.00
_cell.angle_beta   90.00
_cell.angle_gamma   90.00
#
_symmetry.space_group_name_H-M   'P 1'
#
loop_
_entity.id
_entity.type
_entity.pdbx_description
1 polymer ?
#
loop_
_entity_poly.entity_id
_entity_poly.type
_entity_poly.pdbx_seq_one_letter_code
_entity_poly.pdbx_strand_id
1 'polypeptide(L)' 'MSRHPPRPRRTTEIGEEIQCAKCKEFWPADDEFFFARPGGWRSWCKACCASDPKILASKARWLDRQRGAHG' A
#
# COMPACT_ATOMS: atom_id res chain seq x y z
N MET A 1 -1.83 -22.81 -12.68
CA MET A 1 -2.54 -22.63 -11.39
C MET A 1 -1.72 -21.72 -10.51
N SER A 2 -2.11 -20.45 -10.35
CA SER A 2 -1.36 -19.48 -9.54
C SER A 2 -1.46 -19.86 -8.06
N ARG A 3 -0.36 -20.40 -7.50
CA ARG A 3 -0.28 -20.93 -6.12
C ARG A 3 -0.04 -19.84 -5.07
N HIS A 4 -0.65 -18.67 -5.20
CA HIS A 4 -0.49 -17.65 -4.16
C HIS A 4 -1.57 -17.89 -3.08
N PRO A 5 -1.18 -18.29 -1.86
CA PRO A 5 -2.15 -18.49 -0.80
C PRO A 5 -2.91 -17.18 -0.53
N PRO A 6 -4.18 -17.26 -0.10
CA PRO A 6 -4.92 -16.09 0.32
C PRO A 6 -4.14 -15.37 1.43
N ARG A 7 -4.17 -14.05 1.36
CA ARG A 7 -3.52 -13.18 2.35
C ARG A 7 -4.11 -13.43 3.75
N PRO A 8 -3.28 -13.56 4.80
CA PRO A 8 -3.78 -13.69 6.16
C PRO A 8 -4.63 -12.49 6.57
N ARG A 9 -5.77 -12.79 7.21
CA ARG A 9 -6.71 -11.83 7.79
C ARG A 9 -6.97 -12.20 9.23
N ARG A 10 -7.26 -11.21 10.08
CA ARG A 10 -7.64 -11.40 11.48
C ARG A 10 -8.82 -10.51 11.79
N THR A 11 -9.78 -11.02 12.55
CA THR A 11 -10.89 -10.22 13.07
C THR A 11 -10.56 -9.86 14.51
N THR A 12 -10.51 -8.57 14.81
CA THR A 12 -10.33 -8.02 16.16
C THR A 12 -11.62 -7.35 16.61
N GLU A 13 -11.64 -6.88 17.86
CA GLU A 13 -12.77 -6.16 18.46
C GLU A 13 -13.09 -4.84 17.71
N ILE A 14 -12.11 -4.33 16.95
CA ILE A 14 -12.18 -3.06 16.22
C ILE A 14 -12.55 -3.27 14.74
N GLY A 15 -12.39 -4.48 14.21
CA GLY A 15 -12.73 -4.80 12.81
C GLY A 15 -11.86 -5.87 12.17
N GLU A 16 -11.85 -5.92 10.83
CA GLU A 16 -10.98 -6.82 10.07
C GLU A 16 -9.61 -6.17 9.84
N GLU A 17 -8.55 -6.91 10.12
CA GLU A 17 -7.17 -6.55 9.84
C GLU A 17 -6.60 -7.49 8.76
N ILE A 18 -5.83 -6.92 7.82
CA ILE A 18 -5.16 -7.66 6.77
C ILE A 18 -3.64 -7.53 6.90
N GLN A 19 -2.92 -8.61 6.61
CA GLN A 19 -1.47 -8.60 6.67
C GLN A 19 -0.86 -7.93 5.43
N CYS A 20 0.02 -6.95 5.64
CA CYS A 20 0.85 -6.38 4.59
C CYS A 20 1.86 -7.43 4.09
N ALA A 21 1.88 -7.69 2.78
CA ALA A 21 2.79 -8.68 2.21
C ALA A 21 4.27 -8.27 2.28
N LYS A 22 4.57 -6.97 2.50
CA LYS A 22 5.93 -6.41 2.53
C LYS A 22 6.52 -6.33 3.94
N CYS A 23 5.85 -5.66 4.90
CA CYS A 23 6.32 -5.59 6.30
C CYS A 23 5.83 -6.74 7.19
N LYS A 24 4.87 -7.56 6.73
CA LYS A 24 4.27 -8.68 7.49
C LYS A 24 3.49 -8.27 8.75
N GLU A 25 3.21 -7.00 8.93
CA GLU A 25 2.33 -6.50 10.00
C GLU A 25 0.85 -6.55 9.59
N PHE A 26 -0.02 -6.70 10.59
CA PHE A 26 -1.47 -6.61 10.44
C PHE A 26 -1.89 -5.16 10.65
N TRP A 27 -2.66 -4.64 9.70
CA TRP A 27 -3.24 -3.31 9.78
C TRP A 27 -4.73 -3.42 9.46
N PRO A 28 -5.57 -2.54 10.01
CA PRO A 28 -7.00 -2.58 9.72
C PRO A 28 -7.26 -2.42 8.21
N ALA A 29 -8.27 -3.15 7.74
CA ALA A 29 -8.60 -3.32 6.34
C ALA A 29 -9.44 -2.14 5.82
N ASP A 30 -8.90 -0.94 6.00
CA ASP A 30 -9.54 0.33 5.69
C ASP A 30 -8.69 1.14 4.68
N ASP A 31 -9.25 2.28 4.27
CA ASP A 31 -8.60 3.16 3.31
C ASP A 31 -7.50 4.03 3.92
N GLU A 32 -7.33 4.12 5.23
CA GLU A 32 -6.22 4.82 5.88
C GLU A 32 -4.93 4.03 5.69
N PHE A 33 -4.96 2.72 5.94
CA PHE A 33 -3.77 1.85 5.88
C PHE A 33 -3.54 1.17 4.54
N PHE A 34 -4.59 0.95 3.74
CA PHE A 34 -4.47 0.30 2.43
C PHE A 34 -5.06 1.13 1.30
N PHE A 35 -4.54 0.93 0.09
CA PHE A 35 -5.17 1.49 -1.10
C PHE A 35 -6.32 0.58 -1.56
N ALA A 36 -7.51 1.16 -1.69
CA ALA A 36 -8.64 0.51 -2.34
C ALA A 36 -8.33 0.17 -3.80
N ARG A 37 -8.84 -0.96 -4.28
CA ARG A 37 -8.78 -1.40 -5.68
C ARG A 37 -10.06 -2.15 -6.04
N PRO A 38 -10.43 -2.23 -7.32
CA PRO A 38 -11.54 -3.08 -7.75
C PRO A 38 -11.35 -4.50 -7.21
N GLY A 39 -12.31 -4.97 -6.42
CA GLY A 39 -12.26 -6.30 -5.78
C GLY A 39 -11.49 -6.40 -4.46
N GLY A 40 -11.15 -5.29 -3.79
CA GLY A 40 -10.67 -5.30 -2.39
C GLY A 40 -9.48 -4.37 -2.13
N TRP A 41 -8.57 -4.81 -1.25
CA TRP A 41 -7.41 -4.00 -0.83
C TRP A 41 -6.12 -4.39 -1.56
N ARG A 42 -5.19 -3.44 -1.73
CA ARG A 42 -3.82 -3.76 -2.17
C ARG A 42 -3.12 -4.70 -1.19
N SER A 43 -2.08 -5.39 -1.66
CA SER A 43 -1.30 -6.34 -0.85
C SER A 43 -0.33 -5.66 0.10
N TRP A 44 0.04 -4.41 -0.16
CA TRP A 44 0.98 -3.64 0.66
C TRP A 44 0.25 -2.48 1.32
N CYS A 45 0.61 -2.19 2.56
CA CYS A 45 0.12 -1.00 3.27
C CYS A 45 0.68 0.27 2.62
N LYS A 46 0.02 1.40 2.87
CA LYS A 46 0.41 2.71 2.33
C LYS A 46 1.82 3.11 2.74
N ALA A 47 2.23 2.85 3.98
CA ALA A 47 3.59 3.12 4.45
C ALA A 47 4.64 2.38 3.61
N CYS A 48 4.44 1.08 3.38
CA CYS A 48 5.33 0.27 2.54
C CYS A 48 5.36 0.72 1.07
N CYS A 49 4.25 1.27 0.57
CA CYS A 49 4.16 1.84 -0.76
C CYS A 49 4.91 3.19 -0.83
N ALA A 50 4.74 4.05 0.18
CA ALA A 50 5.40 5.35 0.26
C ALA A 50 6.93 5.22 0.39
N SER A 51 7.41 4.22 1.13
CA SER A 51 8.85 3.94 1.28
C SER A 51 9.42 3.08 0.15
N ASP A 52 8.62 2.71 -0.87
CA ASP A 52 9.14 1.92 -1.99
C ASP A 52 10.08 2.76 -2.86
N PRO A 53 11.32 2.31 -3.14
CA PRO A 53 12.29 3.11 -3.89
C PRO A 53 11.80 3.48 -5.29
N LYS A 54 10.94 2.65 -5.92
CA LYS A 54 10.37 2.98 -7.24
C LYS A 54 9.35 4.11 -7.13
N ILE A 55 8.53 4.09 -6.07
CA ILE A 55 7.54 5.14 -5.80
C ILE A 55 8.25 6.45 -5.43
N LEU A 56 9.26 6.39 -4.55
CA LEU A 56 10.09 7.54 -4.19
C LEU A 56 10.79 8.16 -5.42
N ALA A 57 11.42 7.33 -6.26
CA ALA A 57 12.05 7.81 -7.49
C ALA A 57 11.04 8.43 -8.47
N SER A 58 9.83 7.86 -8.57
CA SER A 58 8.76 8.44 -9.38
C SER A 58 8.27 9.78 -8.84
N LYS A 59 8.10 9.87 -7.51
CA LYS A 59 7.72 11.12 -6.83
C LYS A 59 8.78 12.20 -7.02
N ALA A 60 10.06 11.85 -6.91
CA ALA A 60 11.17 12.77 -7.15
C ALA A 60 11.15 13.33 -8.58
N ARG A 61 10.98 12.48 -9.60
CA ARG A 61 10.86 12.92 -11.00
C ARG A 61 9.67 13.86 -11.24
N TRP A 62 8.54 13.59 -10.58
CA TRP A 62 7.36 14.44 -10.70
C TRP A 62 7.56 15.81 -10.04
N LEU A 63 8.15 15.85 -8.84
CA LEU A 63 8.47 17.10 -8.15
C LEU A 63 9.47 17.96 -8.93
N ASP A 64 10.47 17.34 -9.54
CA ASP A 64 11.44 18.05 -10.38
C ASP A 64 10.78 18.70 -11.59
N ARG A 65 9.88 17.98 -12.27
CA ARG A 65 9.06 18.53 -13.36
C ARG A 65 8.21 19.72 -12.89
N GLN A 66 7.58 19.63 -11.72
CA GLN A 66 6.76 20.72 -11.21
C GLN A 66 7.57 21.99 -10.92
N ARG A 67 8.77 21.82 -10.36
CA ARG A 67 9.68 22.93 -10.07
C ARG A 67 10.16 23.62 -11.36
N GLY A 68 10.40 22.88 -12.43
CA GLY A 68 10.78 23.43 -13.73
C GLY A 68 9.64 24.12 -14.50
N ALA A 69 8.37 23.90 -14.13
CA ALA A 69 7.22 24.51 -14.78
C ALA A 69 6.83 25.89 -14.19
N HIS A 70 7.51 26.34 -13.14
CA HIS A 70 7.25 27.61 -12.45
C HIS A 70 8.41 28.61 -12.62
N GLY A 71 9.18 28.50 -13.72
CA GLY A 71 10.28 29.37 -14.11
C GLY A 71 10.18 29.77 -15.57
#